data_AF-A0A529KZF3-F1
#
_entry.id   AF-A0A529KZF3-F1
#
_cell.length_a   1.000
_cell.length_b   1.000
_cell.length_c   1.000
_cell.angle_alpha   90.00
_cell.angle_beta   90.00
_cell.angle_gamma   90.00
#
_symmetry.space_group_name_H-M   'P 1'
#
loop_
_entity.id
_entity.type
_entity.pdbx_description
1 polymer ?
#
loop_
_entity_poly.entity_id
_entity_poly.type
_entity_poly.pdbx_seq_one_letter_code
_entity_poly.pdbx_strand_id
1 'polypeptide(L)'
;AKVTEGLLTYDFDLTPRPLLATEWSVSDDGLRYTFKLREGVKWHDGKPFTSVDVAYSIATIKEVHPRGRNTFLNLTDIQTPDPLTVTLVLSKPAPYLITALAAPETPIVPKHLYEGTKAAENPVNNAPVGT
;
A
#
# COMPACT_ATOMS: atom_id res chain seq x y z
N ALA A 1 2.89 13.37 15.55
CA ALA A 1 4.01 12.44 15.24
C ALA A 1 3.93 12.12 13.76
N LYS A 2 5.06 11.91 13.06
CA LYS A 2 5.01 11.50 11.65
C LYS A 2 4.90 9.98 11.62
N VAL A 3 3.72 9.46 11.27
CA VAL A 3 3.40 8.02 11.26
C VAL A 3 2.97 7.67 9.84
N THR A 4 3.51 6.61 9.28
CA THR A 4 3.05 6.05 8.00
C THR A 4 1.83 5.17 8.24
N GLU A 5 0.81 5.30 7.39
CA GLU A 5 -0.41 4.50 7.45
C GLU A 5 -0.37 3.34 6.44
N GLY A 6 -1.22 2.34 6.65
CA GLY A 6 -1.46 1.24 5.70
C GLY A 6 -2.73 1.52 4.89
N LEU A 7 -3.02 0.67 3.90
CA LEU A 7 -4.35 0.72 3.27
C LEU A 7 -5.45 0.37 4.27
N LEU A 8 -5.16 -0.60 5.16
CA LEU A 8 -6.07 -1.11 6.16
C LEU A 8 -5.46 -0.99 7.56
N THR A 9 -6.31 -1.02 8.56
CA THR A 9 -5.92 -1.23 9.97
C THR A 9 -6.65 -2.45 10.52
N TYR A 10 -6.32 -2.89 11.73
CA TYR A 10 -6.86 -4.12 12.31
C TYR A 10 -7.24 -3.89 13.77
N ASP A 11 -8.41 -4.42 14.15
CA ASP A 11 -8.80 -4.51 15.54
C ASP A 11 -8.07 -5.67 16.24
N PHE A 12 -8.23 -5.79 17.56
CA PHE A 12 -7.59 -6.86 18.36
C PHE A 12 -8.00 -8.29 17.96
N ASP A 13 -9.09 -8.44 17.20
CA ASP A 13 -9.59 -9.70 16.67
C ASP A 13 -9.03 -10.04 15.27
N LEU A 14 -8.10 -9.22 14.75
CA LEU A 14 -7.51 -9.32 13.40
C LEU A 14 -8.52 -9.12 12.26
N THR A 15 -9.67 -8.48 12.52
CA THR A 15 -10.60 -8.07 11.47
C THR A 15 -10.06 -6.85 10.73
N PRO A 16 -9.96 -6.87 9.38
CA PRO A 16 -9.53 -5.71 8.61
C PRO A 16 -10.55 -4.56 8.70
N ARG A 17 -10.04 -3.34 8.87
CA ARG A 17 -10.79 -2.10 8.94
C ARG A 17 -10.27 -1.09 7.92
N PRO A 18 -11.15 -0.22 7.39
CA PRO A 18 -10.75 0.90 6.55
C PRO A 18 -9.71 1.82 7.22
N LEU A 19 -8.73 2.30 6.45
CA LEU A 19 -7.82 3.38 6.85
C LEU A 19 -7.63 4.36 5.68
N LEU A 20 -6.56 4.19 4.89
CA LEU A 20 -6.35 4.91 3.63
C LEU A 20 -7.25 4.37 2.51
N ALA A 21 -7.58 3.08 2.53
CA ALA A 21 -8.67 2.52 1.73
C ALA A 21 -9.98 2.57 2.54
N THR A 22 -11.05 3.08 1.94
CA THR A 22 -12.39 3.12 2.55
C THR A 22 -13.17 1.85 2.29
N GLU A 23 -12.93 1.21 1.15
CA GLU A 23 -13.63 0.01 0.69
C GLU A 23 -12.67 -0.88 -0.12
N TRP A 24 -12.96 -2.18 -0.14
CA TRP A 24 -12.26 -3.13 -1.01
C TRP A 24 -13.16 -4.28 -1.43
N SER A 25 -12.83 -4.87 -2.58
CA SER A 25 -13.49 -6.06 -3.12
C SER A 25 -12.45 -7.05 -3.62
N VAL A 26 -12.74 -8.34 -3.47
CA VAL A 26 -11.95 -9.44 -4.05
C VAL A 26 -12.81 -10.10 -5.12
N SER A 27 -12.26 -10.32 -6.32
CA SER A 27 -12.97 -11.06 -7.37
C SER A 27 -13.23 -12.51 -6.96
N ASP A 28 -14.25 -13.14 -7.56
CA ASP A 28 -14.66 -14.52 -7.25
C ASP A 28 -13.52 -15.54 -7.41
N ASP A 29 -12.61 -15.31 -8.35
CA ASP A 29 -11.42 -16.15 -8.59
C ASP A 29 -10.26 -15.87 -7.61
N GLY A 30 -10.38 -14.86 -6.75
CA GLY A 30 -9.37 -14.44 -5.78
C GLY A 30 -8.13 -13.81 -6.42
N LEU A 31 -8.19 -13.41 -7.69
CA LEU A 31 -7.03 -12.89 -8.44
C LEU A 31 -6.98 -11.37 -8.56
N ARG A 32 -8.05 -10.65 -8.21
CA ARG A 32 -8.09 -9.19 -8.22
C ARG A 32 -8.57 -8.65 -6.88
N TYR A 33 -7.80 -7.72 -6.33
CA TYR A 33 -8.14 -6.98 -5.12
C TYR A 33 -8.23 -5.51 -5.48
N THR A 34 -9.43 -4.95 -5.47
CA THR A 34 -9.66 -3.54 -5.81
C THR A 34 -9.96 -2.75 -4.54
N PHE A 35 -9.30 -1.62 -4.38
CA PHE A 35 -9.41 -0.72 -3.24
C PHE A 35 -9.88 0.65 -3.70
N LYS A 36 -10.83 1.24 -2.96
CA LYS A 36 -11.21 2.65 -3.06
C LYS A 36 -10.49 3.43 -1.97
N LEU A 37 -9.77 4.48 -2.37
CA LEU A 37 -8.97 5.30 -1.49
C LEU A 37 -9.79 6.47 -0.93
N ARG A 38 -9.45 6.87 0.29
CA ARG A 38 -10.06 8.01 0.95
C ARG A 38 -9.77 9.30 0.19
N GLU A 39 -10.83 10.07 -0.05
CA GLU A 39 -10.73 11.36 -0.72
C GLU A 39 -10.11 12.44 0.18
N GLY A 40 -9.40 13.38 -0.44
CA GLY A 40 -8.91 14.59 0.24
C GLY A 40 -7.73 14.39 1.19
N VAL A 41 -7.17 13.18 1.28
CA VAL A 41 -5.98 12.90 2.08
C VAL A 41 -4.76 13.61 1.49
N LYS A 42 -3.94 14.19 2.38
CA LYS A 42 -2.70 14.87 2.01
C LYS A 42 -1.58 14.30 2.85
N TRP A 43 -0.42 14.15 2.24
CA TRP A 43 0.82 13.99 2.97
C TRP A 43 1.06 15.21 3.88
N HIS A 44 1.79 15.02 4.97
CA HIS A 44 2.15 16.10 5.89
C HIS A 44 2.99 17.22 5.23
N ASP A 45 3.53 17.01 4.03
CA ASP A 45 4.18 18.04 3.22
C ASP A 45 3.21 18.81 2.30
N GLY A 46 1.91 18.52 2.40
CA GLY A 46 0.81 19.18 1.70
C GLY A 46 0.45 18.58 0.33
N LYS A 47 1.24 17.63 -0.20
CA LYS A 47 0.91 16.98 -1.48
C LYS A 47 -0.25 15.99 -1.35
N PRO A 48 -1.05 15.78 -2.40
CA PRO A 48 -2.16 14.82 -2.34
C PRO A 48 -1.64 13.39 -2.23
N PHE A 49 -2.30 12.57 -1.41
CA PHE A 49 -2.15 11.12 -1.42
C PHE A 49 -3.00 10.52 -2.55
N THR A 50 -2.43 9.58 -3.31
CA THR A 50 -3.12 8.96 -4.46
C THR A 50 -2.74 7.49 -4.67
N SER A 51 -3.45 6.83 -5.58
CA SER A 51 -3.22 5.45 -6.00
C SER A 51 -1.80 5.16 -6.47
N VAL A 52 -1.08 6.16 -7.02
CA VAL A 52 0.31 5.97 -7.44
C VAL A 52 1.28 5.83 -6.25
N ASP A 53 0.96 6.41 -5.09
CA ASP A 53 1.76 6.24 -3.86
C ASP A 53 1.62 4.81 -3.34
N VAL A 54 0.39 4.27 -3.40
CA VAL A 54 0.10 2.89 -3.02
C VAL A 54 0.84 1.90 -3.93
N ALA A 55 0.74 2.11 -5.24
CA ALA A 55 1.41 1.25 -6.21
C ALA A 55 2.93 1.28 -6.04
N TYR A 56 3.50 2.47 -5.83
CA TYR A 56 4.92 2.62 -5.53
C TYR A 56 5.34 1.87 -4.27
N SER A 57 4.58 2.02 -3.18
CA SER A 57 4.90 1.41 -1.88
C SER A 57 4.91 -0.11 -1.97
N ILE A 58 3.87 -0.71 -2.55
CA ILE A 58 3.75 -2.17 -2.69
C ILE A 58 4.84 -2.73 -3.62
N ALA A 59 5.08 -2.08 -4.76
CA ALA A 59 6.13 -2.49 -5.70
C ALA A 59 7.52 -2.45 -5.03
N THR A 60 7.80 -1.38 -4.29
CA THR A 60 9.05 -1.20 -3.56
C THR A 60 9.22 -2.29 -2.51
N ILE A 61 8.21 -2.56 -1.69
CA ILE A 61 8.25 -3.58 -0.65
C ILE A 61 8.47 -4.98 -1.23
N LYS A 62 7.81 -5.30 -2.35
CA LYS A 62 8.02 -6.56 -3.08
C LYS A 62 9.47 -6.71 -3.54
N GLU A 63 10.10 -5.63 -3.99
CA GLU A 63 11.46 -5.65 -4.52
C GLU A 63 12.52 -5.74 -3.40
N VAL A 64 12.44 -4.84 -2.41
CA VAL A 64 13.55 -4.58 -1.47
C VAL A 64 13.39 -5.27 -0.12
N HIS A 65 12.16 -5.56 0.33
CA HIS A 65 11.92 -6.12 1.66
C HIS A 65 11.87 -7.66 1.61
N PRO A 66 12.69 -8.39 2.38
CA PRO A 66 12.73 -9.86 2.32
C PRO A 66 11.37 -10.53 2.59
N ARG A 67 10.59 -10.04 3.57
CA ARG A 67 9.23 -10.53 3.79
C ARG A 67 8.27 -10.08 2.69
N GLY A 68 8.43 -8.84 2.22
CA GLY A 68 7.57 -8.24 1.20
C GLY A 68 7.61 -9.02 -0.11
N ARG A 69 8.79 -9.50 -0.50
CA ARG A 69 8.96 -10.39 -1.67
C ARG A 69 8.08 -11.64 -1.60
N ASN A 70 7.98 -12.25 -0.41
CA ASN A 70 7.13 -13.44 -0.21
C ASN A 70 5.65 -13.06 -0.15
N THR A 71 5.30 -11.99 0.58
CA THR A 71 3.93 -11.47 0.68
C THR A 71 3.34 -11.16 -0.70
N PHE A 72 4.12 -10.54 -1.58
CA PHE A 72 3.69 -10.12 -2.91
C PHE A 72 4.24 -11.02 -4.02
N LEU A 73 4.62 -12.27 -3.73
CA LEU A 73 5.21 -13.20 -4.70
C LEU A 73 4.31 -13.42 -5.92
N ASN A 74 3.00 -13.55 -5.68
CA ASN A 74 2.01 -13.80 -6.73
C ASN A 74 1.52 -12.52 -7.42
N LEU A 75 1.87 -11.32 -6.93
CA LEU A 75 1.46 -10.04 -7.51
C LEU A 75 2.09 -9.86 -8.88
N THR A 76 1.29 -9.80 -9.93
CA THR A 76 1.77 -9.64 -11.32
C THR A 76 1.64 -8.22 -11.84
N ASP A 77 0.65 -7.46 -11.35
CA ASP A 77 0.39 -6.10 -11.79
C ASP A 77 -0.26 -5.26 -10.66
N ILE A 78 -0.06 -3.95 -10.72
CA ILE A 78 -0.73 -2.97 -9.85
C ILE A 78 -1.31 -1.87 -10.74
N GLN A 79 -2.62 -1.84 -10.85
CA GLN A 79 -3.34 -0.92 -11.70
C GLN A 79 -3.83 0.27 -10.91
N THR A 80 -3.67 1.46 -11.50
CA THR A 80 -4.08 2.75 -10.93
C THR A 80 -4.93 3.49 -11.95
N PRO A 81 -6.16 3.00 -12.26
CA PRO A 81 -6.97 3.55 -13.36
C PRO A 81 -7.38 5.00 -13.14
N ASP A 82 -7.41 5.44 -11.87
CA ASP A 82 -7.67 6.81 -11.45
C ASP A 82 -6.93 7.10 -10.12
N PRO A 83 -6.88 8.35 -9.64
CA PRO A 83 -6.15 8.72 -8.43
C PRO A 83 -6.63 8.05 -7.13
N LEU A 84 -7.84 7.47 -7.11
CA LEU A 84 -8.50 6.95 -5.91
C LEU A 84 -8.86 5.46 -6.01
N THR A 85 -8.37 4.77 -7.04
CA THR A 85 -8.60 3.34 -7.23
C THR A 85 -7.28 2.63 -7.43
N VAL A 86 -7.08 1.53 -6.70
CA VAL A 86 -5.94 0.63 -6.87
C VAL A 86 -6.46 -0.78 -7.07
N THR A 87 -5.99 -1.50 -8.09
CA THR A 87 -6.28 -2.92 -8.29
C THR A 87 -4.98 -3.73 -8.29
N LEU A 88 -4.84 -4.65 -7.34
CA LEU A 88 -3.77 -5.64 -7.31
C LEU A 88 -4.20 -6.85 -8.13
N VAL A 89 -3.37 -7.27 -9.08
CA VAL A 89 -3.61 -8.45 -9.92
C VAL A 89 -2.64 -9.55 -9.54
N LEU A 90 -3.15 -10.76 -9.30
CA LEU A 90 -2.38 -11.90 -8.86
C LEU A 90 -2.38 -13.01 -9.92
N SER A 91 -1.29 -13.79 -9.95
CA SER A 91 -1.18 -15.03 -10.72
C SER A 91 -1.82 -16.24 -10.03
N LYS A 92 -1.96 -16.19 -8.70
CA LYS A 92 -2.60 -17.22 -7.86
C LYS A 92 -3.28 -16.55 -6.67
N PRO A 93 -4.38 -17.11 -6.13
CA PRO A 93 -5.03 -16.56 -4.95
C PRO A 93 -4.07 -16.47 -3.76
N ALA A 94 -4.15 -15.38 -3.01
CA ALA A 94 -3.37 -15.14 -1.81
C ALA A 94 -4.29 -14.65 -0.67
N PRO A 95 -4.97 -15.56 0.07
CA PRO A 95 -5.94 -15.17 1.10
C PRO A 95 -5.35 -14.33 2.24
N TYR A 96 -4.04 -14.44 2.48
CA TYR A 96 -3.30 -13.66 3.47
C TYR A 96 -2.96 -12.23 3.02
N LEU A 97 -3.22 -11.87 1.75
CA LEU A 97 -2.79 -10.59 1.20
C LEU A 97 -3.44 -9.43 1.94
N ILE A 98 -4.73 -9.54 2.28
CA ILE A 98 -5.46 -8.50 3.02
C ILE A 98 -4.73 -8.19 4.32
N THR A 99 -4.43 -9.20 5.15
CA THR A 99 -3.78 -9.02 6.46
C THR A 99 -2.42 -8.33 6.40
N ALA A 100 -1.74 -8.39 5.25
CA ALA A 100 -0.44 -7.75 5.05
C ALA A 100 -0.53 -6.25 4.74
N LEU A 101 -1.73 -5.68 4.53
CA LEU A 101 -1.93 -4.28 4.13
C LEU A 101 -1.99 -3.29 5.29
N ALA A 102 -1.67 -3.74 6.51
CA ALA A 102 -1.45 -2.89 7.67
C ALA A 102 -0.10 -2.17 7.59
N ALA A 103 -0.01 -0.97 8.18
CA ALA A 103 1.23 -0.17 8.19
C ALA A 103 2.50 -0.92 8.67
N PRO A 104 2.46 -1.83 9.66
CA PRO A 104 3.66 -2.56 10.08
C PRO A 104 4.25 -3.51 9.02
N GLU A 105 3.44 -3.97 8.07
CA GLU A 105 3.90 -4.86 6.98
C GLU A 105 4.01 -4.13 5.65
N THR A 106 3.03 -3.27 5.35
CA THR A 106 2.95 -2.49 4.11
C THR A 106 2.70 -1.01 4.44
N PRO A 107 3.71 -0.27 4.92
CA PRO A 107 3.58 1.17 5.09
C PRO A 107 3.44 1.85 3.72
N ILE A 108 2.49 2.76 3.61
CA ILE A 108 2.33 3.60 2.42
C ILE A 108 3.20 4.84 2.57
N VAL A 109 3.99 5.12 1.54
CA VAL A 109 4.98 6.19 1.53
C VAL A 109 4.76 7.14 0.34
N PRO A 110 5.12 8.43 0.47
CA PRO A 110 4.96 9.42 -0.60
C PRO A 110 5.92 9.12 -1.75
N LYS A 111 5.42 8.67 -2.89
CA LYS A 111 6.26 8.30 -4.05
C LYS A 111 7.26 9.41 -4.41
N HIS A 112 6.83 10.67 -4.36
CA HIS A 112 7.63 11.82 -4.76
C HIS A 112 8.86 12.09 -3.88
N LEU A 113 8.98 11.47 -2.70
CA LEU A 113 10.18 11.57 -1.87
C LEU A 113 11.15 10.42 -2.08
N TYR A 114 10.73 9.37 -2.78
CA TYR A 114 11.51 8.16 -2.98
C TYR A 114 11.86 7.88 -4.44
N GLU A 115 11.09 8.37 -5.39
CA GLU A 115 11.35 8.21 -6.82
C GLU A 115 12.76 8.71 -7.19
N GLY A 116 13.51 7.89 -7.95
CA GLY A 116 14.89 8.19 -8.33
C GLY A 116 15.93 7.92 -7.25
N THR A 117 15.54 7.40 -6.08
CA THR A 117 16.45 7.02 -4.99
C THR A 117 16.44 5.51 -4.76
N LYS A 118 17.45 5.01 -4.04
CA LYS A 118 17.39 3.67 -3.47
C LYS A 118 16.53 3.71 -2.20
N ALA A 119 15.35 3.12 -2.25
CA ALA A 119 14.38 3.18 -1.15
C ALA A 119 14.96 2.73 0.21
N ALA A 120 15.80 1.69 0.22
CA ALA A 120 16.45 1.19 1.45
C ALA A 120 17.46 2.16 2.08
N GLU A 121 18.04 3.06 1.27
CA GLU A 121 19.07 4.03 1.70
C GLU A 121 18.49 5.46 1.82
N ASN A 122 17.19 5.66 1.57
CA ASN A 122 16.60 6.99 1.50
C ASN A 122 16.60 7.70 2.87
N PRO A 123 17.16 8.93 2.99
CA PRO A 123 17.19 9.68 4.25
C PRO A 123 15.82 9.90 4.91
N VAL A 124 14.74 9.95 4.13
CA VAL A 124 13.36 10.11 4.61
C VAL A 124 12.93 8.97 5.52
N ASN A 125 13.59 7.79 5.45
CA ASN A 125 13.33 6.67 6.36
C ASN A 125 13.59 7.03 7.84
N ASN A 126 14.49 7.98 8.12
CA ASN A 126 14.77 8.44 9.49
C ASN A 126 13.85 9.58 9.96
N ALA A 127 13.04 10.14 9.05
CA ALA A 127 12.12 11.23 9.32
C ALA A 127 10.89 11.13 8.40
N PRO A 128 10.08 10.07 8.54
CA PRO A 128 9.06 9.71 7.55
C PRO A 128 8.04 10.82 7.36
N VAL A 129 7.47 10.93 6.17
CA VAL A 129 6.33 11.82 5.91
C VAL A 129 5.09 10.94 5.79
N GLY A 130 4.19 11.08 6.77
CA GLY A 130 2.89 10.39 6.81
C GLY A 130 1.78 11.18 6.14
N THR A 131 0.60 10.58 6.08
CA THR A 131 -0.68 11.17 5.70
C THR A 131 -1.41 11.80 6.89
#